data_AF-S3CR59-F1
#
_entry.id   AF-S3CR59-F1
#
_cell.length_a   1.000
_cell.length_b   1.000
_cell.length_c   1.000
_cell.angle_alpha   90.00
_cell.angle_beta   90.00
_cell.angle_gamma   90.00
#
_symmetry.space_group_name_H-M   'P 1'
#
loop_
_entity.id
_entity.type
_entity.pdbx_description
1 polymer ?
#
loop_
_entity_poly.entity_id
_entity_poly.type
_entity_poly.pdbx_seq_one_letter_code
_entity_poly.pdbx_strand_id
1 'polypeptide(L)' 'MWLLNTKTIQLTQFLDERKAPFYAILSHTWGNEEVSFQDIQNPDRRAISSKAGFQKIEACCKKTAEENFDYV' A
#
# COMPACT_ATOMS: atom_id res chain seq x y z
N MET A 1 -5.18 9.07 9.34
CA MET A 1 -4.86 7.73 8.80
C MET A 1 -3.78 7.81 7.72
N TRP A 2 -3.07 6.72 7.44
CA TRP A 2 -2.19 6.59 6.28
C TRP A 2 -2.83 5.63 5.29
N LEU A 3 -2.89 6.02 4.02
CA LEU A 3 -3.36 5.15 2.93
C LEU A 3 -2.27 5.03 1.87
N LEU A 4 -2.24 3.90 1.20
CA LEU A 4 -1.28 3.62 0.14
C LEU A 4 -1.94 3.91 -1.21
N ASN A 5 -1.34 4.79 -2.00
CA ASN A 5 -1.83 5.08 -3.35
C ASN A 5 -1.59 3.87 -4.27
N THR A 6 -2.62 3.42 -4.99
CA THR A 6 -2.55 2.20 -5.81
C THR A 6 -1.65 2.33 -7.04
N LYS A 7 -1.49 3.55 -7.56
CA LYS A 7 -0.69 3.84 -8.76
C LYS A 7 0.77 4.08 -8.41
N THR A 8 1.00 4.84 -7.34
CA THR A 8 2.36 5.23 -6.97
C THR A 8 2.97 4.31 -5.94
N ILE A 9 2.22 3.52 -5.15
CA ILE A 9 2.71 2.75 -4.00
C ILE A 9 3.43 3.67 -3.00
N GLN A 10 2.88 4.87 -2.78
CA GLN A 10 3.36 5.83 -1.78
C GLN A 10 2.31 6.04 -0.70
N LEU A 11 2.80 6.26 0.51
CA LEU A 11 1.97 6.54 1.67
C LEU A 11 1.52 8.00 1.65
N THR A 12 0.21 8.22 1.71
CA THR A 12 -0.41 9.53 1.84
C THR A 12 -1.05 9.65 3.22
N GLN A 13 -0.72 10.71 3.95
CA GLN A 13 -1.33 10.98 5.24
C GLN A 13 -2.62 11.78 5.07
N PHE A 14 -3.70 11.25 5.62
CA PHE A 14 -4.99 11.94 5.76
C PHE A 14 -5.18 12.34 7.22
N LEU A 15 -5.03 13.63 7.53
CA LEU A 15 -5.15 14.17 8.88
C LEU A 15 -6.61 14.20 9.38
N ASP A 16 -7.56 14.36 8.47
CA ASP A 16 -9.00 14.34 8.74
C ASP A 16 -9.62 13.12 8.05
N GLU A 17 -10.12 12.18 8.84
CA GLU A 17 -10.70 10.93 8.35
C GLU A 17 -11.94 11.16 7.49
N ARG A 18 -12.67 12.26 7.71
CA ARG A 18 -13.86 12.62 6.92
C ARG A 18 -13.50 13.04 5.49
N LYS A 19 -12.22 13.36 5.25
CA LYS A 19 -11.67 13.72 3.94
C LYS A 19 -10.93 12.56 3.28
N ALA A 20 -10.80 11.42 3.96
CA ALA A 20 -10.24 10.24 3.33
C ALA A 20 -11.17 9.78 2.20
N PRO A 21 -10.64 9.47 1.00
CA PRO A 21 -11.44 8.91 -0.09
C PRO A 21 -11.91 7.50 0.29
N PHE A 22 -12.78 6.90 -0.53
CA PHE A 22 -13.01 5.47 -0.39
C PHE A 22 -11.72 4.69 -0.69
N TYR A 23 -11.46 3.67 0.11
CA TYR A 23 -10.26 2.82 0.01
C TYR A 23 -10.64 1.35 0.18
N ALA A 24 -9.83 0.47 -0.40
CA ALA A 24 -9.88 -0.96 -0.10
C ALA A 24 -9.00 -1.26 1.12
N ILE A 25 -9.17 -2.42 1.74
CA ILE A 25 -8.33 -2.85 2.85
C ILE A 25 -7.58 -4.11 2.43
N LEU A 26 -6.25 -4.07 2.51
CA LEU A 26 -5.44 -5.28 2.42
C LEU A 26 -5.53 -6.04 3.74
N SER A 27 -6.23 -7.18 3.74
CA SER A 27 -6.28 -8.07 4.90
C SER A 27 -4.88 -8.60 5.21
N HIS A 28 -4.32 -8.17 6.35
CA HIS A 28 -2.95 -8.48 6.72
C HIS A 28 -2.84 -9.89 7.27
N THR A 29 -2.13 -10.75 6.54
CA THR A 29 -1.66 -12.05 7.03
C THR A 29 -0.14 -11.99 7.14
N TRP A 30 0.36 -11.95 8.37
CA TRP A 30 1.79 -11.93 8.68
C TRP A 30 2.49 -13.12 8.05
N GLY A 31 3.63 -12.89 7.41
CA GLY A 31 4.51 -13.91 6.86
C GLY A 31 5.97 -13.49 6.92
N ASN A 32 6.81 -14.23 6.19
CA ASN A 32 8.19 -13.84 6.01
C ASN A 32 8.30 -12.67 5.03
N GLU A 33 9.34 -11.86 5.19
CA GLU A 33 9.65 -10.72 4.31
C GLU A 33 8.51 -9.69 4.21
N GLU A 34 7.98 -9.28 5.36
CA GLU A 34 7.04 -8.16 5.44
C GLU A 34 7.69 -6.84 5.03
N VAL A 35 6.86 -5.95 4.47
CA VAL A 35 7.25 -4.59 4.11
C VAL A 35 6.84 -3.68 5.27
N SER A 36 7.82 -3.04 5.89
CA SER A 36 7.58 -2.09 6.96
C SER A 36 7.12 -0.73 6.43
N PHE A 37 6.63 0.12 7.31
CA PHE A 37 6.32 1.51 6.97
C PHE A 37 7.55 2.27 6.44
N GLN A 38 8.72 2.05 7.04
CA GLN A 38 9.98 2.68 6.65
C GLN A 38 10.45 2.19 5.27
N ASP A 39 10.24 0.91 4.98
CA ASP A 39 10.53 0.32 3.68
C ASP A 39 9.75 1.03 2.55
N ILE A 40 8.45 1.31 2.76
CA ILE A 40 7.61 1.99 1.75
C ILE A 40 7.99 3.48 1.61
N GLN A 41 8.42 4.13 2.69
CA GLN A 41 8.86 5.52 2.64
C GLN A 41 10.22 5.69 1.97
N ASN A 42 11.00 4.62 1.83
CA ASN A 42 12.28 4.68 1.13
C ASN A 42 12.07 4.91 -0.38
N PRO A 43 12.70 5.93 -0.98
CA PRO A 43 12.65 6.15 -2.43
C PRO A 43 13.23 4.98 -3.24
N ASP A 44 14.19 4.23 -2.67
CA ASP A 44 14.79 3.07 -3.33
C ASP A 44 13.95 1.81 -3.11
N ARG A 45 13.08 1.52 -4.08
CA ARG A 45 12.20 0.35 -4.05
C ARG A 45 12.90 -0.97 -4.32
N ARG A 46 14.15 -0.96 -4.80
CA ARG A 46 14.87 -2.20 -5.14
C ARG A 46 15.09 -3.07 -3.91
N ALA A 47 15.21 -2.46 -2.73
CA ALA A 47 15.37 -3.18 -1.46
C ALA A 47 14.12 -3.97 -1.04
N ILE A 48 12.94 -3.60 -1.57
CA ILE A 48 11.66 -4.17 -1.14
C ILE A 48 10.98 -4.95 -2.26
N SER A 49 11.37 -4.75 -3.52
CA SER A 49 10.77 -5.43 -4.68
C SER A 49 10.89 -6.95 -4.65
N SER A 50 11.89 -7.50 -3.95
CA SER A 50 12.06 -8.94 -3.78
C SER A 50 11.28 -9.52 -2.59
N LYS A 51 10.76 -8.69 -1.69
CA LYS A 51 10.06 -9.14 -0.49
C LYS A 51 8.71 -9.74 -0.85
N ALA A 52 8.39 -10.91 -0.30
CA ALA A 52 7.08 -11.53 -0.47
C ALA A 52 5.91 -10.60 -0.08
N GLY A 53 6.07 -9.79 0.98
CA GLY A 53 5.08 -8.80 1.39
C GLY A 53 4.81 -7.72 0.32
N PHE A 54 5.82 -7.35 -0.49
CA PHE A 54 5.68 -6.33 -1.52
C PHE A 54 4.81 -6.83 -2.68
N GLN A 55 4.98 -8.09 -3.09
CA GLN A 55 4.14 -8.70 -4.13
C GLN A 55 2.65 -8.72 -3.72
N LYS A 56 2.35 -8.96 -2.44
CA LYS A 56 0.97 -8.86 -1.92
C LYS A 56 0.43 -7.44 -2.04
N ILE A 57 1.24 -6.45 -1.68
CA ILE A 57 0.88 -5.02 -1.80
C ILE A 57 0.57 -4.66 -3.25
N GLU A 58 1.44 -5.03 -4.19
CA GLU A 58 1.24 -4.75 -5.62
C GLU A 58 -0.02 -5.43 -6.15
N ALA A 59 -0.23 -6.71 -5.83
CA ALA A 59 -1.42 -7.45 -6.23
C ALA A 59 -2.71 -6.82 -5.68
N CYS A 60 -2.70 -6.41 -4.41
CA CYS A 60 -3.82 -5.70 -3.81
C CYS A 60 -4.07 -4.37 -4.49
N CYS A 61 -3.04 -3.55 -4.70
CA CYS A 61 -3.17 -2.25 -5.35
C CYS A 61 -3.73 -2.37 -6.77
N LYS A 62 -3.25 -3.37 -7.53
CA LYS A 62 -3.79 -3.69 -8.85
C LYS A 62 -5.28 -4.03 -8.78
N LYS A 63 -5.68 -4.93 -7.88
CA LYS A 63 -7.09 -5.31 -7.75
C LYS A 63 -7.96 -4.13 -7.32
N THR A 64 -7.49 -3.33 -6.38
CA THR A 64 -8.17 -2.10 -5.92
C THR A 64 -8.37 -1.09 -7.06
N ALA A 65 -7.36 -0.92 -7.92
CA ALA A 65 -7.46 -0.06 -9.08
C ALA A 65 -8.46 -0.58 -10.14
N GLU A 66 -8.55 -1.91 -10.35
CA GLU A 66 -9.56 -2.53 -11.23
C GLU A 66 -10.99 -2.27 -10.73
N GLU A 67 -11.18 -2.15 -9.42
CA GLU A 67 -12.46 -1.82 -8.78
C GLU A 67 -12.71 -0.29 -8.69
N ASN A 68 -11.87 0.54 -9.32
CA ASN A 68 -11.95 2.01 -9.36
C ASN A 68 -11.69 2.73 -8.02
N PHE A 69 -10.86 2.15 -7.15
CA PHE A 69 -10.36 2.82 -5.94
C PHE A 69 -8.89 3.21 -6.11
N ASP A 70 -8.53 4.40 -5.62
CA ASP A 70 -7.16 4.92 -5.72
C ASP A 70 -6.29 4.62 -4.47
N TYR A 71 -6.89 4.07 -3.41
CA TYR A 71 -6.23 3.89 -2.12
C TYR A 71 -6.51 2.51 -1.50
N VAL A 72 -5.49 1.97 -0.84
CA VAL A 72 -5.49 0.77 0.01
C VAL A 72 -5.09 1.15 1.44
#